data_AF-A0A532UMP3-F1
#
_entry.id   AF-A0A532UMP3-F1
#
_cell.length_a   1.000
_cell.length_b   1.000
_cell.length_c   1.000
_cell.angle_alpha   90.00
_cell.angle_beta   90.00
_cell.angle_gamma   90.00
#
_symmetry.space_group_name_H-M   'P 1'
#
loop_
_entity.id
_entity.type
_entity.pdbx_description
1 polymer ?
#
loop_
_entity_poly.entity_id
_entity_poly.type
_entity_poly.pdbx_seq_one_letter_code
_entity_poly.pdbx_strand_id
1 'polypeptide(L)'
;MKKISVEDKTQIKQLLYAGNVFGIKGDRFKSFGGFQLWWYDRHLDVCSYCESHWSDGRKRIHQCSLNRAARTLWHNRNSLFLRHKHLDEDKRLMSAGHLAHAGQ
;
A
#
# COMPACT_ATOMS: atom_id res chain seq x y z
N MET A 1 -8.13 -0.23 10.17
CA MET A 1 -6.71 -0.61 10.08
C MET A 1 -6.36 -1.30 11.39
N LYS A 2 -5.62 -2.39 11.36
CA LYS A 2 -5.15 -3.15 12.53
C LYS A 2 -3.62 -3.03 12.61
N LYS A 3 -3.07 -2.67 13.77
CA LYS A 3 -1.61 -2.69 13.96
C LYS A 3 -1.12 -4.12 13.88
N ILE A 4 -0.01 -4.34 13.19
CA ILE A 4 0.58 -5.68 13.09
C ILE A 4 2.05 -5.63 13.54
N SER A 5 2.55 -6.78 13.96
CA SER A 5 3.99 -7.03 14.03
C SER A 5 4.35 -7.95 12.89
N VAL A 6 5.52 -7.74 12.30
CA VAL A 6 6.09 -8.60 11.29
C VAL A 6 7.49 -9.01 11.73
N GLU A 7 7.85 -10.27 11.49
CA GLU A 7 9.09 -10.88 11.96
C GLU A 7 10.25 -10.62 11.00
N ASP A 8 9.96 -10.60 9.69
CA ASP A 8 10.96 -10.32 8.66
C ASP A 8 10.34 -9.81 7.34
N LYS A 9 11.22 -9.48 6.37
CA LYS A 9 10.83 -8.95 5.05
C LYS A 9 10.06 -9.97 4.19
N THR A 10 10.31 -11.26 4.37
CA THR A 10 9.66 -12.35 3.65
C THR A 10 8.19 -12.44 4.03
N GLN A 11 7.88 -12.32 5.32
CA GLN A 11 6.50 -12.26 5.79
C GLN A 11 5.73 -11.08 5.16
N ILE A 12 6.37 -9.90 5.05
CA ILE A 12 5.77 -8.75 4.36
C ILE A 12 5.47 -9.08 2.89
N LYS A 13 6.41 -9.71 2.17
CA LYS A 13 6.21 -10.10 0.77
C LYS A 13 5.04 -11.08 0.62
N GLN A 14 4.97 -12.10 1.48
CA GLN A 14 3.89 -13.09 1.46
C GLN A 14 2.52 -12.43 1.68
N LEU A 15 2.42 -11.54 2.65
CA LEU A 15 1.20 -10.79 2.93
C LEU A 15 0.79 -9.89 1.74
N LEU A 16 1.74 -9.18 1.14
CA LEU A 16 1.49 -8.40 -0.08
C LEU A 16 1.00 -9.27 -1.23
N TYR A 17 1.66 -10.41 -1.48
CA TYR A 17 1.25 -11.38 -2.50
C TYR A 17 -0.15 -11.94 -2.27
N ALA A 18 -0.55 -12.12 -1.01
CA ALA A 18 -1.88 -12.58 -0.62
C ALA A 18 -2.97 -11.50 -0.79
N GLY A 19 -2.63 -10.31 -1.31
CA GLY A 19 -3.57 -9.21 -1.54
C GLY A 19 -3.82 -8.34 -0.31
N ASN A 20 -3.00 -8.44 0.74
CA ASN A 20 -3.13 -7.56 1.89
C ASN A 20 -2.68 -6.14 1.55
N VAL A 21 -3.44 -5.16 2.06
CA VAL A 21 -3.10 -3.74 1.93
C VAL A 21 -2.49 -3.27 3.23
N PHE A 22 -1.26 -2.77 3.15
CA PHE A 22 -0.54 -2.20 4.27
C PHE A 22 -0.80 -0.69 4.39
N GLY A 23 -0.68 -0.18 5.61
CA GLY A 23 -0.63 1.23 5.91
C GLY A 23 0.56 1.54 6.79
N ILE A 24 1.33 2.57 6.43
CA ILE A 24 2.34 3.15 7.30
C ILE A 24 1.72 4.37 7.97
N LYS A 25 1.67 4.39 9.30
CA LYS A 25 1.18 5.55 10.06
C LYS A 25 2.29 6.60 10.22
N GLY A 26 1.96 7.86 10.03
CA GLY A 26 2.89 8.97 10.29
C GLY A 26 2.20 10.33 10.19
N ASP A 27 2.64 11.28 11.03
CA ASP A 27 2.00 12.60 11.16
C ASP A 27 2.11 13.46 9.89
N ARG A 28 3.11 13.17 9.05
CA ARG A 28 3.25 13.80 7.72
C ARG A 28 2.14 13.41 6.75
N PHE A 29 1.47 12.28 6.97
CA PHE A 29 0.43 11.80 6.07
C PHE A 29 -0.91 12.43 6.48
N LYS A 30 -1.36 13.42 5.73
CA LYS A 30 -2.67 14.07 5.99
C LYS A 30 -3.86 13.25 5.46
N SER A 31 -3.59 12.15 4.76
CA SER A 31 -4.59 11.35 4.06
C SER A 31 -4.85 10.01 4.74
N PHE A 32 -5.98 9.38 4.38
CA PHE A 32 -6.42 8.08 4.89
C PHE A 32 -6.40 7.95 6.43
N GLY A 33 -6.56 9.07 7.15
CA GLY A 33 -6.50 9.11 8.61
C GLY A 33 -5.08 8.98 9.19
N GLY A 34 -4.05 9.49 8.49
CA GLY A 34 -2.67 9.43 8.96
C GLY A 34 -1.82 8.36 8.30
N PHE A 35 -2.25 7.80 7.17
CA PHE A 35 -1.66 6.59 6.60
C PHE A 35 -1.22 6.77 5.14
N GLN A 36 -0.04 6.26 4.81
CA GLN A 36 0.35 5.94 3.44
C GLN A 36 0.00 4.48 3.16
N LEU A 37 -0.77 4.22 2.10
CA LEU A 37 -1.22 2.87 1.76
C LEU A 37 -0.27 2.20 0.77
N TRP A 38 -0.11 0.88 0.91
CA TRP A 38 0.75 0.04 0.09
C TRP A 38 0.02 -1.25 -0.28
N TRP A 39 0.06 -1.64 -1.53
CA TRP A 39 -0.52 -2.88 -2.02
C TRP A 39 0.31 -3.45 -3.16
N TYR A 40 0.17 -4.74 -3.41
CA TYR A 40 0.84 -5.39 -4.53
C TYR A 40 -0.20 -5.72 -5.60
N ASP A 41 0.09 -5.28 -6.82
CA ASP A 41 -0.67 -5.56 -8.01
C ASP A 41 -0.09 -6.79 -8.69
N ARG A 42 -0.83 -7.89 -8.65
CA ARG A 42 -0.43 -9.19 -9.24
C ARG A 42 -0.42 -9.16 -10.76
N HIS A 43 -1.22 -8.30 -11.39
CA HIS A 43 -1.29 -8.23 -12.86
C HIS A 43 -0.08 -7.51 -13.43
N LEU A 44 0.38 -6.48 -12.72
CA LEU A 44 1.50 -5.65 -13.14
C LEU A 44 2.84 -6.07 -12.50
N ASP A 45 2.83 -7.06 -11.60
CA ASP A 45 3.99 -7.50 -10.80
C ASP A 45 4.70 -6.36 -10.04
N VAL A 46 3.94 -5.37 -9.57
CA VAL A 46 4.51 -4.19 -8.88
C VAL A 46 3.79 -3.87 -7.57
N CYS A 47 4.52 -3.28 -6.64
CA CYS A 47 3.92 -2.66 -5.46
C CYS A 47 3.59 -1.21 -5.72
N SER A 48 2.34 -0.84 -5.48
CA SER A 48 1.86 0.52 -5.56
C SER A 48 1.68 1.12 -4.17
N TYR A 49 1.94 2.41 -4.04
CA TYR A 49 1.66 3.15 -2.81
C TYR A 49 1.16 4.58 -3.08
N CYS A 50 0.41 5.13 -2.14
CA CYS A 50 -0.19 6.47 -2.28
C CYS A 50 -0.29 7.20 -0.93
N GLU A 51 -0.07 8.52 -0.98
CA GLU A 51 -0.06 9.44 0.17
C GLU A 51 -1.24 10.43 0.19
N SER A 52 -2.05 10.52 -0.88
CA SER A 52 -3.08 11.56 -1.06
C SER A 52 -4.51 11.05 -0.84
N HIS A 53 -5.42 11.94 -0.42
CA HIS A 53 -6.82 11.62 -0.15
C HIS A 53 -7.54 11.08 -1.39
N TRP A 54 -8.58 10.25 -1.20
CA TRP A 54 -9.38 9.74 -2.32
C TRP A 54 -9.94 10.86 -3.21
N SER A 55 -10.20 12.03 -2.62
CA SER A 55 -10.79 13.21 -3.26
C SER A 55 -9.77 14.17 -3.87
N ASP A 56 -8.48 13.97 -3.63
CA ASP A 56 -7.45 14.83 -4.20
C ASP A 56 -7.17 14.38 -5.63
N GLY A 57 -7.49 15.22 -6.62
CA GLY A 57 -7.28 14.96 -8.04
C GLY A 57 -5.80 14.82 -8.42
N ARG A 58 -4.87 15.18 -7.53
CA ARG A 58 -3.41 15.06 -7.73
C ARG A 58 -2.86 13.73 -7.19
N LYS A 59 -3.62 12.64 -7.29
CA LYS A 59 -3.16 11.30 -6.89
C LYS A 59 -1.90 10.92 -7.67
N ARG A 60 -0.77 10.84 -6.96
CA ARG A 60 0.43 10.20 -7.47
C ARG A 60 0.50 8.83 -6.83
N ILE A 61 0.03 7.83 -7.58
CA ILE A 61 0.32 6.45 -7.23
C ILE A 61 1.74 6.21 -7.70
N HIS A 62 2.57 5.84 -6.74
CA HIS A 62 3.95 5.50 -7.00
C HIS A 62 4.07 3.99 -7.08
N GLN A 63 4.86 3.51 -8.04
CA GLN A 63 5.12 2.10 -8.23
C GLN A 63 6.57 1.79 -7.90
N CYS A 64 6.79 0.60 -7.34
CA CYS A 64 8.10 0.08 -7.06
C CYS A 64 8.10 -1.44 -7.07
N SER A 65 9.29 -2.04 -7.14
CA SER A 65 9.39 -3.50 -7.04
C SER A 65 8.97 -3.99 -5.65
N LEU A 66 8.49 -5.23 -5.60
CA LEU A 66 8.13 -5.90 -4.35
C LEU A 66 9.28 -5.89 -3.32
N ASN A 67 10.52 -6.06 -3.77
CA ASN A 67 11.69 -5.99 -2.90
C ASN A 67 11.86 -4.61 -2.26
N ARG A 68 11.64 -3.53 -3.04
CA ARG A 68 11.73 -2.17 -2.52
C ARG A 68 10.60 -1.88 -1.55
N ALA A 69 9.38 -2.31 -1.85
CA ALA A 69 8.25 -2.19 -0.93
C ALA A 69 8.50 -2.93 0.38
N ALA A 70 8.91 -4.20 0.34
CA ALA A 70 9.21 -4.99 1.53
C ALA A 70 10.31 -4.35 2.39
N ARG A 71 11.36 -3.78 1.78
CA ARG A 71 12.39 -3.02 2.51
C ARG A 71 11.82 -1.80 3.22
N THR A 72 10.99 -1.01 2.53
CA THR A 72 10.38 0.20 3.10
C THR A 72 9.41 -0.14 4.23
N LEU A 73 8.54 -1.12 4.03
CA LEU A 73 7.56 -1.57 5.03
C LEU A 73 8.27 -2.15 6.26
N TRP A 74 9.35 -2.92 6.06
CA TRP A 74 10.17 -3.43 7.17
C TRP A 74 10.85 -2.32 7.95
N HIS A 75 11.41 -1.32 7.26
CA HIS A 75 12.01 -0.17 7.93
C HIS A 75 10.98 0.55 8.83
N ASN A 76 9.72 0.61 8.39
CA ASN A 76 8.61 1.22 9.11
C ASN A 76 7.77 0.24 9.97
N ARG A 77 8.30 -0.96 10.27
CA ARG A 77 7.57 -2.04 10.98
C ARG A 77 6.88 -1.62 12.29
N ASN A 78 7.46 -0.69 13.04
CA ASN A 78 6.89 -0.21 14.31
C ASN A 78 5.60 0.62 14.14
N SER A 79 5.39 1.15 12.95
CA SER A 79 4.25 1.97 12.54
C SER A 79 3.45 1.31 11.41
N LEU A 80 3.52 -0.02 11.33
CA LEU A 80 2.91 -0.79 10.26
C LEU A 80 1.53 -1.32 10.66
N PHE A 81 0.59 -1.16 9.75
CA PHE A 81 -0.80 -1.54 9.92
C PHE A 81 -1.29 -2.30 8.70
N LEU A 82 -2.29 -3.14 8.90
CA LEU A 82 -2.97 -3.90 7.87
C LEU A 82 -4.41 -3.39 7.73
N ARG A 83 -4.87 -3.25 6.50
CA ARG A 83 -6.25 -2.90 6.20
C ARG A 83 -7.13 -4.14 6.36
N HIS A 84 -8.34 -3.98 6.89
CA HIS A 84 -9.25 -5.11 7.07
C HIS A 84 -9.77 -5.69 5.75
N LYS A 85 -9.80 -4.89 4.70
CA LYS A 85 -10.21 -5.32 3.36
C LYS A 85 -8.99 -5.69 2.54
N HIS A 86 -9.08 -6.80 1.83
CA HIS A 86 -8.09 -7.19 0.83
C HIS A 86 -8.22 -6.28 -0.40
N LEU A 87 -7.19 -6.27 -1.25
CA LEU A 87 -7.16 -5.45 -2.46
C LEU A 87 -8.36 -5.75 -3.38
N ASP A 88 -8.65 -7.03 -3.60
CA ASP A 88 -9.77 -7.50 -4.44
C ASP A 88 -11.15 -7.03 -3.93
N GLU A 89 -11.28 -6.80 -2.62
CA GLU A 89 -12.51 -6.31 -1.99
C GLU A 89 -12.60 -4.78 -1.97
N ASP A 90 -11.47 -4.09 -2.19
CA ASP A 90 -11.37 -2.64 -2.11
C ASP A 90 -11.43 -2.02 -3.51
N LYS A 91 -12.67 -1.91 -4.02
CA LYS A 91 -12.98 -1.33 -5.34
C LYS A 91 -12.33 0.05 -5.57
N ARG A 92 -12.12 0.84 -4.51
CA ARG A 92 -11.46 2.16 -4.62
C ARG A 92 -9.97 2.03 -4.91
N LEU A 93 -9.27 1.09 -4.26
CA LEU A 93 -7.86 0.81 -4.52
C LEU A 93 -7.65 0.17 -5.89
N MET A 94 -8.51 -0.79 -6.26
CA MET A 94 -8.50 -1.43 -7.59
C MET A 94 -8.68 -0.40 -8.72
N SER A 95 -9.60 0.55 -8.55
CA SER A 95 -9.81 1.64 -9.52
C SER A 95 -8.63 2.60 -9.60
N ALA A 96 -7.93 2.81 -8.47
CA ALA A 96 -6.76 3.67 -8.41
C ALA A 96 -5.56 3.04 -9.14
N GLY A 97 -5.31 1.74 -8.95
CA GLY A 97 -4.27 1.00 -9.68
C GLY A 97 -4.42 1.12 -11.20
N HIS A 98 -5.65 0.99 -11.70
CA HIS A 98 -5.95 1.17 -13.13
C HIS A 98 -5.75 2.61 -13.64
N LEU A 99 -6.12 3.62 -12.85
CA LEU A 99 -5.94 5.04 -13.22
C LEU A 99 -4.46 5.45 -13.34
N ALA A 100 -3.55 4.82 -12.61
CA ALA A 100 -2.11 5.07 -12.76
C ALA A 100 -1.54 4.55 -14.10
N HIS A 101 -2.24 3.61 -14.74
CA HIS A 101 -1.83 3.03 -16.02
C HIS A 101 -2.51 3.70 -17.23
N ALA A 102 -3.66 4.37 -17.03
CA ALA A 102 -4.40 5.06 -18.09
C ALA A 102 -3.89 6.48 -18.43
N GLY A 103 -2.78 6.90 -17.82
CA GLY A 103 -2.20 8.24 -17.99
C GLY A 103 -0.77 8.27 -18.52
N GLN A 104 -0.28 7.18 -19.13
CA GLN A 104 0.97 7.16 -19.89
C GLN A 104 0.71 7.33 -21.38
#